data_AF-A0A2H9T610-F1
#
_entry.id   AF-A0A2H9T610-F1
#
_cell.length_a   1.000
_cell.length_b   1.000
_cell.length_c   1.000
_cell.angle_alpha   90.00
_cell.angle_beta   90.00
_cell.angle_gamma   90.00
#
_symmetry.space_group_name_H-M   'P 1'
#
loop_
_entity.id
_entity.type
_entity.pdbx_description
1 polymer ?
#
loop_
_entity_poly.entity_id
_entity_poly.type
_entity_poly.pdbx_seq_one_letter_code
_entity_poly.pdbx_strand_id
1 'polypeptide(L)'
;MDLLLISNGKMPGKGMLEYALDAIKAQVQKTGVKRYLLIPYAVVSSSYDTRVKSLQNTMAKAGCEVVGIHQFDDPVKAIEEAEGIMVSGGNTWVLNKMLHDNNLITPIRKAVLNRNIPYIGWSAGSNIACPSIRTTNDMPIVSSAIIDALALTSLQINPHYIDATISGHMGETRDDRINEFMVVNPSEKVTAIPEGTWIHQTETETTYHSFSSKPMKVFQFGHETQILEDKSDLSFLL
;
A
#
# COMPACT_ATOMS: atom_id res chain seq x y z
N MET A 1 -0.10 -15.97 -2.12
CA MET A 1 0.24 -14.57 -1.70
C MET A 1 -0.55 -14.14 -0.46
N ASP A 2 0.01 -13.23 0.34
CA ASP A 2 -0.65 -12.63 1.51
C ASP A 2 -0.24 -11.14 1.61
N LEU A 3 -1.16 -10.23 1.28
CA LEU A 3 -0.93 -8.79 1.14
C LEU A 3 -1.82 -8.00 2.11
N LEU A 4 -1.22 -7.14 2.93
CA LEU A 4 -1.92 -6.09 3.66
C LEU A 4 -1.67 -4.74 2.96
N LEU A 5 -2.73 -4.17 2.38
CA LEU A 5 -2.70 -2.94 1.60
C LEU A 5 -3.43 -1.84 2.38
N ILE A 6 -2.67 -1.09 3.17
CA ILE A 6 -3.17 -0.17 4.19
C ILE A 6 -3.28 1.25 3.63
N SER A 7 -4.35 1.97 3.94
CA SER A 7 -4.55 3.32 3.37
C SER A 7 -3.50 4.32 3.86
N ASN A 8 -3.22 4.37 5.17
CA ASN A 8 -2.33 5.36 5.79
C ASN A 8 -1.45 4.78 6.91
N GLY A 9 -0.47 5.55 7.36
CA GLY A 9 0.51 5.08 8.35
C GLY A 9 0.10 5.28 9.82
N LYS A 10 -0.74 6.26 10.14
CA LYS A 10 -1.04 6.68 11.52
C LYS A 10 -2.47 7.19 11.65
N MET A 11 -3.07 6.94 12.82
CA MET A 11 -4.33 7.52 13.26
C MET A 11 -4.09 8.43 14.49
N PRO A 12 -4.98 9.40 14.78
CA PRO A 12 -4.85 10.26 15.96
C PRO A 12 -4.65 9.44 17.25
N GLY A 13 -3.65 9.82 18.05
CA GLY A 13 -3.34 9.17 19.33
C GLY A 13 -2.70 7.78 19.23
N LYS A 14 -2.31 7.31 18.04
CA LYS A 14 -1.74 5.96 17.83
C LYS A 14 -0.34 5.98 17.22
N GLY A 15 0.42 4.92 17.48
CA GLY A 15 1.69 4.62 16.84
C GLY A 15 1.55 4.24 15.35
N MET A 16 2.70 4.07 14.68
CA MET A 16 2.74 3.66 13.28
C MET A 16 2.07 2.30 13.08
N LEU A 17 1.08 2.22 12.19
CA LEU A 17 0.28 1.03 11.89
C LEU A 17 -0.41 0.37 13.10
N GLU A 18 -0.42 1.01 14.26
CA GLU A 18 -0.95 0.40 15.49
C GLU A 18 -2.44 0.09 15.41
N TYR A 19 -3.19 0.84 14.60
CA TYR A 19 -4.61 0.57 14.37
C TYR A 19 -4.87 -0.69 13.54
N ALA A 20 -3.88 -1.18 12.79
CA ALA A 20 -3.93 -2.41 12.01
C ALA A 20 -3.16 -3.57 12.70
N LEU A 21 -2.78 -3.41 13.97
CA LEU A 21 -1.93 -4.35 14.69
C LEU A 21 -2.48 -5.77 14.70
N ASP A 22 -3.79 -5.95 14.86
CA ASP A 22 -4.39 -7.28 14.91
C ASP A 22 -4.34 -8.00 13.55
N ALA A 23 -4.49 -7.27 12.45
CA ALA A 23 -4.29 -7.81 11.10
C ALA A 23 -2.82 -8.21 10.87
N ILE A 24 -1.88 -7.36 11.31
CA ILE A 24 -0.44 -7.64 11.22
C ILE A 24 -0.07 -8.87 12.06
N LYS A 25 -0.60 -8.98 13.28
CA LYS A 25 -0.43 -10.15 14.16
C LYS A 25 -0.96 -11.42 13.50
N ALA A 26 -2.15 -11.37 12.92
CA ALA A 26 -2.74 -12.52 12.24
C ALA A 26 -1.85 -12.97 11.06
N GLN A 27 -1.34 -12.04 10.26
CA GLN A 27 -0.42 -12.35 9.17
C GLN A 27 0.91 -12.94 9.69
N VAL A 28 1.49 -12.37 10.76
CA VAL A 28 2.72 -12.91 11.38
C VAL A 28 2.51 -14.32 11.91
N GLN A 29 1.41 -14.58 12.61
CA GLN A 29 1.08 -15.88 13.17
C GLN A 29 0.88 -16.92 12.07
N LYS A 30 0.16 -16.57 11.01
CA LYS A 30 -0.13 -17.45 9.87
C LYS A 30 1.12 -17.79 9.06
N THR A 31 1.98 -16.80 8.80
CA THR A 31 3.16 -16.98 7.94
C THR A 31 4.41 -17.43 8.69
N GLY A 32 4.46 -17.22 10.01
CA GLY A 32 5.62 -17.53 10.83
C GLY A 32 6.80 -16.58 10.68
N VAL A 33 6.67 -15.53 9.85
CA VAL A 33 7.72 -14.53 9.58
C VAL A 33 8.29 -13.95 10.87
N LYS A 34 9.63 -13.98 10.99
CA LYS A 34 10.33 -13.47 12.17
C LYS A 34 10.87 -12.07 11.97
N ARG A 35 11.13 -11.69 10.72
CA ARG A 35 11.66 -10.39 10.38
C ARG A 35 11.12 -9.87 9.05
N TYR A 36 10.57 -8.67 9.07
CA TYR A 36 10.25 -7.93 7.85
C TYR A 36 11.42 -7.05 7.39
N LEU A 37 11.69 -7.09 6.09
CA LEU A 37 12.55 -6.12 5.41
C LEU A 37 11.71 -4.91 4.99
N LEU A 38 12.00 -3.76 5.58
CA LEU A 38 11.35 -2.50 5.25
C LEU A 38 12.06 -1.81 4.09
N ILE A 39 11.28 -1.40 3.09
CA ILE A 39 11.68 -0.53 1.99
C ILE A 39 11.18 0.89 2.29
N PRO A 40 12.05 1.83 2.73
CA PRO A 40 11.66 3.14 3.20
C PRO A 40 11.77 4.24 2.13
N TYR A 41 12.02 3.90 0.86
CA TYR A 41 12.40 4.85 -0.18
C TYR A 41 11.37 5.94 -0.50
N ALA A 42 10.12 5.78 -0.09
CA ALA A 42 9.12 6.84 -0.18
C ALA A 42 9.42 8.04 0.75
N VAL A 43 10.23 7.84 1.80
CA VAL A 43 10.54 8.88 2.78
C VAL A 43 11.52 9.89 2.18
N VAL A 44 11.09 11.15 2.09
CA VAL A 44 11.89 12.25 1.52
C VAL A 44 12.49 13.17 2.60
N SER A 45 11.71 13.53 3.61
CA SER A 45 12.05 14.61 4.57
C SER A 45 12.66 14.14 5.90
N SER A 46 12.86 12.83 6.09
CA SER A 46 13.45 12.28 7.31
C SER A 46 14.31 11.06 7.01
N SER A 47 15.12 10.60 7.96
CA SER A 47 15.98 9.43 7.74
C SER A 47 15.20 8.13 7.70
N TYR A 48 15.71 7.18 6.92
CA TYR A 48 15.18 5.82 6.86
C TYR A 48 15.25 5.10 8.23
N ASP A 49 16.29 5.38 9.04
CA ASP A 49 16.36 4.85 10.41
C ASP A 49 15.23 5.36 11.31
N THR A 50 14.83 6.62 11.16
CA THR A 50 13.67 7.17 11.89
C THR A 50 12.41 6.39 11.54
N ARG A 51 12.25 6.04 10.25
CA ARG A 51 11.12 5.24 9.79
C ARG A 51 11.14 3.83 10.39
N VAL A 52 12.28 3.13 10.37
CA VAL A 52 12.43 1.81 10.99
C VAL A 52 12.07 1.87 12.48
N LYS A 53 12.66 2.83 13.22
CA LYS A 53 12.37 3.03 14.66
C LYS A 53 10.89 3.24 14.94
N SER A 54 10.19 3.97 14.08
CA SER A 54 8.76 4.23 14.26
C SER A 54 7.86 2.97 14.20
N LEU A 55 8.34 1.89 13.55
CA LEU A 55 7.63 0.62 13.42
C LEU A 55 8.02 -0.41 14.49
N GLN A 56 9.21 -0.28 15.11
CA GLN A 56 9.76 -1.28 16.03
C GLN A 56 8.77 -1.70 17.12
N ASN A 57 8.09 -0.74 17.76
CA ASN A 57 7.12 -1.05 18.81
C ASN A 57 5.92 -1.88 18.29
N THR A 58 5.34 -1.50 17.15
CA THR A 58 4.20 -2.21 16.55
C THR A 58 4.59 -3.62 16.13
N MET A 59 5.74 -3.77 15.47
CA MET A 59 6.21 -5.08 15.01
C MET A 59 6.61 -5.98 16.19
N ALA A 60 7.25 -5.44 17.22
CA ALA A 60 7.55 -6.19 18.44
C ALA A 60 6.28 -6.69 19.14
N LYS A 61 5.23 -5.85 19.23
CA LYS A 61 3.90 -6.27 19.73
C LYS A 61 3.27 -7.36 18.85
N ALA A 62 3.61 -7.43 17.57
CA ALA A 62 3.19 -8.49 16.66
C ALA A 62 4.04 -9.77 16.76
N GLY A 63 5.13 -9.76 17.54
CA GLY A 63 6.06 -10.89 17.67
C GLY A 63 7.05 -10.99 16.51
N CYS A 64 7.37 -9.87 15.86
CA CYS A 64 8.21 -9.82 14.67
C CYS A 64 9.21 -8.64 14.74
N GLU A 65 10.33 -8.76 14.05
CA GLU A 65 11.32 -7.70 13.90
C GLU A 65 11.13 -6.91 12.60
N VAL A 66 11.70 -5.71 12.54
CA VAL A 66 11.78 -4.91 11.31
C VAL A 66 13.18 -4.34 11.14
N VAL A 67 13.74 -4.51 9.95
CA VAL A 67 15.05 -3.98 9.54
C VAL A 67 14.91 -3.18 8.25
N GLY A 68 15.74 -2.18 8.03
CA GLY A 68 15.68 -1.36 6.83
C GLY A 68 16.56 -1.89 5.71
N ILE A 69 16.06 -1.93 4.48
CA ILE A 69 16.84 -2.34 3.30
C ILE A 69 18.09 -1.46 3.08
N HIS A 70 18.05 -0.21 3.53
CA HIS A 70 19.17 0.74 3.45
C HIS A 70 20.33 0.40 4.41
N GLN A 71 20.19 -0.63 5.24
CA GLN A 71 21.23 -1.14 6.14
C GLN A 71 22.04 -2.29 5.50
N PHE A 72 21.71 -2.67 4.27
CA PHE A 72 22.36 -3.75 3.53
C PHE A 72 23.13 -3.17 2.34
N ASP A 73 24.32 -3.73 2.08
CA ASP A 73 25.15 -3.32 0.94
C ASP A 73 24.53 -3.71 -0.40
N ASP A 74 23.85 -4.87 -0.43
CA ASP A 74 23.16 -5.39 -1.62
C ASP A 74 21.64 -5.48 -1.36
N PRO A 75 20.85 -4.50 -1.85
CA PRO A 75 19.41 -4.48 -1.64
C PRO A 75 18.69 -5.59 -2.40
N VAL A 76 19.24 -6.09 -3.52
CA VAL A 76 18.65 -7.21 -4.27
C VAL A 76 18.77 -8.47 -3.44
N LYS A 77 19.97 -8.76 -2.94
CA LYS A 77 20.20 -9.92 -2.07
C LYS A 77 19.37 -9.85 -0.80
N ALA A 78 19.23 -8.66 -0.19
CA ALA A 78 18.38 -8.48 0.99
C ALA A 78 16.92 -8.90 0.71
N ILE A 79 16.37 -8.58 -0.47
CA ILE A 79 15.01 -9.01 -0.86
C ILE A 79 14.96 -10.51 -1.15
N GLU A 80 15.99 -11.07 -1.79
CA GLU A 80 16.09 -12.50 -2.06
C GLU A 80 16.16 -13.34 -0.79
N GLU A 81 16.67 -12.79 0.32
CA GLU A 81 16.75 -13.44 1.62
C GLU A 81 15.60 -13.06 2.57
N ALA A 82 14.76 -12.08 2.19
CA ALA A 82 13.68 -11.58 3.04
C ALA A 82 12.64 -12.67 3.35
N GLU A 83 12.18 -12.70 4.61
CA GLU A 83 11.07 -13.54 5.06
C GLU A 83 9.71 -12.86 4.91
N GLY A 84 9.70 -11.53 4.81
CA GLY A 84 8.53 -10.70 4.55
C GLY A 84 8.96 -9.29 4.15
N ILE A 85 8.13 -8.60 3.36
CA ILE A 85 8.44 -7.26 2.85
C ILE A 85 7.45 -6.25 3.41
N MET A 86 7.96 -5.12 3.90
CA MET A 86 7.17 -3.94 4.20
C MET A 86 7.56 -2.79 3.26
N VAL A 87 6.61 -2.03 2.75
CA VAL A 87 6.90 -0.84 1.94
C VAL A 87 6.25 0.41 2.54
N SER A 88 7.09 1.41 2.76
CA SER A 88 6.71 2.61 3.48
C SER A 88 5.89 3.61 2.66
N GLY A 89 4.97 4.29 3.33
CA GLY A 89 4.33 5.51 2.85
C GLY A 89 5.28 6.72 2.82
N GLY A 90 4.97 7.67 1.94
CA GLY A 90 5.79 8.84 1.62
C GLY A 90 5.41 9.31 0.22
N ASN A 91 6.37 9.72 -0.61
CA ASN A 91 6.09 10.06 -2.01
C ASN A 91 6.23 8.83 -2.92
N THR A 92 5.13 8.49 -3.60
CA THR A 92 5.00 7.32 -4.49
C THR A 92 5.90 7.42 -5.72
N TRP A 93 6.09 8.62 -6.28
CA TRP A 93 6.94 8.82 -7.46
C TRP A 93 8.43 8.59 -7.14
N VAL A 94 8.89 9.10 -6.00
CA VAL A 94 10.25 8.84 -5.49
C VAL A 94 10.43 7.35 -5.20
N LEU A 95 9.46 6.72 -4.53
CA LEU A 95 9.48 5.29 -4.25
C LEU A 95 9.61 4.47 -5.55
N ASN A 96 8.73 4.70 -6.53
CA ASN A 96 8.76 3.93 -7.77
C ASN A 96 10.09 4.12 -8.49
N LYS A 97 10.55 5.37 -8.64
CA LYS A 97 11.85 5.67 -9.23
C LYS A 97 12.99 4.90 -8.54
N MET A 98 13.05 4.94 -7.22
CA MET A 98 14.09 4.25 -6.45
C MET A 98 14.04 2.72 -6.62
N LEU A 99 12.84 2.12 -6.70
CA LEU A 99 12.72 0.68 -6.96
C LEU A 99 13.25 0.29 -8.34
N HIS A 100 12.98 1.11 -9.36
CA HIS A 100 13.47 0.88 -10.72
C HIS A 100 14.99 1.12 -10.81
N ASP A 101 15.48 2.25 -10.29
CA ASP A 101 16.91 2.59 -10.31
C ASP A 101 17.77 1.54 -9.60
N ASN A 102 17.24 0.90 -8.55
CA ASN A 102 17.93 -0.15 -7.79
C ASN A 102 17.60 -1.58 -8.28
N ASN A 103 16.89 -1.73 -9.41
CA ASN A 103 16.50 -3.03 -9.99
C ASN A 103 15.70 -3.95 -9.04
N LEU A 104 14.84 -3.37 -8.20
CA LEU A 104 14.14 -4.10 -7.13
C LEU A 104 12.75 -4.61 -7.54
N ILE A 105 12.19 -4.15 -8.66
CA ILE A 105 10.86 -4.58 -9.14
C ILE A 105 10.80 -6.10 -9.30
N THR A 106 11.73 -6.69 -10.05
CA THR A 106 11.76 -8.15 -10.28
C THR A 106 12.03 -8.95 -9.00
N PRO A 107 13.04 -8.62 -8.16
CA PRO A 107 13.25 -9.28 -6.88
C PRO A 107 12.02 -9.29 -5.97
N ILE A 108 11.34 -8.13 -5.80
CA ILE A 108 10.15 -8.05 -4.94
C ILE A 108 9.02 -8.92 -5.51
N ARG A 109 8.78 -8.84 -6.81
CA ARG A 109 7.76 -9.67 -7.48
C ARG A 109 8.04 -11.16 -7.28
N LYS A 110 9.28 -11.62 -7.49
CA LYS A 110 9.66 -13.02 -7.26
C LYS A 110 9.46 -13.42 -5.80
N ALA A 111 9.85 -12.57 -4.85
CA ALA A 111 9.70 -12.85 -3.44
C ALA A 111 8.21 -13.01 -3.04
N VAL A 112 7.35 -12.08 -3.46
CA VAL A 112 5.94 -12.10 -3.06
C VAL A 112 5.11 -13.09 -3.87
N LEU A 113 5.26 -13.14 -5.20
CA LEU A 113 4.41 -13.94 -6.08
C LEU A 113 4.88 -15.39 -6.24
N ASN A 114 6.20 -15.63 -6.25
CA ASN A 114 6.74 -16.97 -6.51
C ASN A 114 7.13 -17.69 -5.20
N ARG A 115 7.68 -16.96 -4.23
CA ARG A 115 8.03 -17.51 -2.91
C ARG A 115 6.94 -17.33 -1.85
N ASN A 116 5.85 -16.63 -2.17
CA ASN A 116 4.70 -16.41 -1.27
C ASN A 116 5.06 -15.78 0.09
N ILE A 117 6.08 -14.91 0.15
CA ILE A 117 6.37 -14.19 1.40
C ILE A 117 5.32 -13.07 1.62
N PRO A 118 4.94 -12.78 2.88
CA PRO A 118 3.96 -11.73 3.18
C PRO A 118 4.45 -10.34 2.78
N TYR A 119 3.49 -9.51 2.37
CA TYR A 119 3.69 -8.11 2.02
C TYR A 119 2.80 -7.20 2.89
N ILE A 120 3.38 -6.10 3.37
CA ILE A 120 2.62 -5.01 4.01
C ILE A 120 3.01 -3.69 3.35
N GLY A 121 2.05 -3.06 2.68
CA GLY A 121 2.20 -1.71 2.13
C GLY A 121 1.28 -0.74 2.84
N TRP A 122 1.70 0.50 3.03
CA TRP A 122 0.76 1.57 3.41
C TRP A 122 0.96 2.82 2.58
N SER A 123 -0.13 3.53 2.26
CA SER A 123 -0.10 4.75 1.45
C SER A 123 0.62 4.49 0.11
N ALA A 124 1.76 5.14 -0.15
CA ALA A 124 2.62 4.85 -1.31
C ALA A 124 2.98 3.36 -1.46
N GLY A 125 3.16 2.62 -0.34
CA GLY A 125 3.38 1.18 -0.36
C GLY A 125 2.16 0.36 -0.82
N SER A 126 0.95 0.89 -0.69
CA SER A 126 -0.25 0.28 -1.26
C SER A 126 -0.38 0.61 -2.75
N ASN A 127 -0.06 1.84 -3.16
CA ASN A 127 0.01 2.20 -4.58
C ASN A 127 1.01 1.33 -5.33
N ILE A 128 2.21 1.13 -4.79
CA ILE A 128 3.26 0.40 -5.51
C ILE A 128 2.96 -1.09 -5.68
N ALA A 129 2.09 -1.67 -4.83
CA ALA A 129 1.66 -3.06 -4.97
C ALA A 129 0.69 -3.27 -6.15
N CYS A 130 0.05 -2.20 -6.64
CA CYS A 130 -0.89 -2.22 -7.76
C CYS A 130 -0.17 -2.38 -9.10
N PRO A 131 -0.88 -2.53 -10.24
CA PRO A 131 -0.28 -2.53 -11.56
C PRO A 131 0.48 -1.23 -11.88
N SER A 132 -0.04 -0.08 -11.43
CA SER A 132 0.53 1.23 -11.70
C SER A 132 0.33 2.22 -10.56
N ILE A 133 1.13 3.28 -10.55
CA ILE A 133 1.00 4.37 -9.56
C ILE A 133 -0.05 5.44 -9.94
N ARG A 134 -0.84 5.25 -11.01
CA ARG A 134 -1.72 6.29 -11.59
C ARG A 134 -2.82 6.80 -10.65
N THR A 135 -3.13 6.07 -9.59
CA THR A 135 -4.13 6.44 -8.59
C THR A 135 -3.51 6.96 -7.29
N THR A 136 -2.22 7.33 -7.30
CA THR A 136 -1.60 8.07 -6.20
C THR A 136 -2.13 9.50 -6.12
N ASN A 137 -2.12 10.07 -4.91
CA ASN A 137 -2.42 11.49 -4.68
C ASN A 137 -1.16 12.35 -4.68
N ASP A 138 0.01 11.71 -4.81
CA ASP A 138 1.29 12.38 -4.65
C ASP A 138 1.63 13.24 -5.86
N MET A 139 2.19 14.41 -5.57
CA MET A 139 2.79 15.27 -6.58
C MET A 139 3.98 14.58 -7.26
N PRO A 140 4.10 14.62 -8.61
CA PRO A 140 5.23 14.06 -9.36
C PRO A 140 6.49 14.90 -9.21
N ILE A 141 7.22 14.71 -8.11
CA ILE A 141 8.39 15.56 -7.76
C ILE A 141 9.73 15.09 -8.36
N VAL A 142 9.76 14.01 -9.13
CA VAL A 142 10.96 13.48 -9.80
C VAL A 142 10.74 13.36 -11.30
N SER A 143 11.79 13.64 -12.08
CA SER A 143 11.75 13.64 -13.54
C SER A 143 12.10 12.27 -14.13
N SER A 144 11.10 11.39 -14.26
CA SER A 144 11.08 10.21 -15.15
C SER A 144 9.79 9.45 -14.84
N ALA A 145 8.77 9.58 -15.70
CA ALA A 145 7.48 8.94 -15.47
C ALA A 145 7.57 7.44 -15.76
N ILE A 146 8.05 6.67 -14.78
CA ILE A 146 7.83 5.23 -14.74
C ILE A 146 6.51 5.02 -14.00
N ILE A 147 5.52 4.49 -14.72
CA ILE A 147 4.14 4.38 -14.24
C ILE A 147 3.86 2.97 -13.72
N ASP A 148 4.39 1.96 -14.40
CA ASP A 148 4.29 0.56 -13.99
C ASP A 148 4.97 0.35 -12.64
N ALA A 149 4.29 -0.40 -11.78
CA ALA A 149 4.69 -0.66 -10.41
C ALA A 149 4.95 -2.17 -10.20
N LEU A 150 4.65 -2.72 -9.02
CA LEU A 150 4.96 -4.10 -8.71
C LEU A 150 3.94 -5.10 -9.26
N ALA A 151 2.70 -4.69 -9.55
CA ALA A 151 1.62 -5.58 -10.00
C ALA A 151 1.54 -6.88 -9.16
N LEU A 152 1.53 -6.73 -7.83
CA LEU A 152 1.32 -7.83 -6.87
C LEU A 152 -0.17 -8.19 -6.75
N THR A 153 -1.02 -7.20 -6.98
CA THR A 153 -2.49 -7.32 -7.09
C THR A 153 -2.95 -6.72 -8.41
N SER A 154 -4.15 -7.10 -8.87
CA SER A 154 -4.82 -6.49 -10.04
C SER A 154 -5.60 -5.21 -9.67
N LEU A 155 -5.77 -4.93 -8.38
CA LEU A 155 -6.46 -3.73 -7.92
C LEU A 155 -5.67 -2.46 -8.25
N GLN A 156 -6.36 -1.38 -8.63
CA GLN A 156 -5.82 -0.01 -8.57
C GLN A 156 -6.35 0.70 -7.33
N ILE A 157 -5.48 0.94 -6.34
CA ILE A 157 -5.87 1.53 -5.06
C ILE A 157 -5.67 3.06 -5.10
N ASN A 158 -6.69 3.83 -4.68
CA ASN A 158 -6.53 5.22 -4.26
C ASN A 158 -6.53 5.29 -2.72
N PRO A 159 -5.35 5.33 -2.07
CA PRO A 159 -5.27 5.46 -0.62
C PRO A 159 -5.62 6.90 -0.20
N HIS A 160 -5.81 7.12 1.10
CA HIS A 160 -6.23 8.41 1.64
C HIS A 160 -7.45 8.98 0.89
N TYR A 161 -8.39 8.11 0.54
CA TYR A 161 -9.62 8.57 -0.10
C TYR A 161 -10.41 9.44 0.88
N ILE A 162 -10.82 10.61 0.39
CA ILE A 162 -11.61 11.57 1.16
C ILE A 162 -12.83 11.91 0.31
N ASP A 163 -13.98 11.55 0.83
CA ASP A 163 -15.29 11.91 0.29
C ASP A 163 -15.74 13.24 0.91
N ALA A 164 -15.01 14.32 0.60
CA ALA A 164 -15.31 15.64 1.12
C ALA A 164 -14.96 16.74 0.13
N THR A 165 -15.76 17.80 0.14
CA THR A 165 -15.49 19.06 -0.54
C THR A 165 -14.95 20.08 0.45
N ILE A 166 -13.97 20.87 0.02
CA ILE A 166 -13.46 22.00 0.81
C ILE A 166 -14.29 23.22 0.44
N SER A 167 -14.95 23.86 1.42
CA SER A 167 -15.78 25.04 1.18
C SER A 167 -14.99 26.14 0.45
N GLY A 168 -15.53 26.62 -0.66
CA GLY A 168 -14.89 27.65 -1.50
C GLY A 168 -13.76 27.15 -2.42
N HIS A 169 -13.38 25.87 -2.35
CA HIS A 169 -12.45 25.27 -3.29
C HIS A 169 -13.17 24.84 -4.57
N MET A 170 -12.66 25.28 -5.73
CA MET A 170 -13.25 25.02 -7.05
C MET A 170 -12.45 24.01 -7.89
N GLY A 171 -11.37 23.44 -7.34
CA GLY A 171 -10.63 22.37 -8.01
C GLY A 171 -11.39 21.05 -7.98
N GLU A 172 -10.94 20.10 -8.81
CA GLU A 172 -11.57 18.80 -8.96
C GLU A 172 -11.55 18.02 -7.63
N THR A 173 -12.70 17.45 -7.28
CA THR A 173 -12.85 16.53 -6.15
C THR A 173 -12.06 15.25 -6.40
N ARG A 174 -11.95 14.39 -5.39
CA ARG A 174 -11.33 13.09 -5.61
C ARG A 174 -12.13 12.23 -6.60
N ASP A 175 -13.45 12.29 -6.53
CA ASP A 175 -14.33 11.53 -7.41
C ASP A 175 -14.17 12.01 -8.86
N ASP A 176 -14.07 13.32 -9.09
CA ASP A 176 -13.82 13.89 -10.42
C ASP A 176 -12.52 13.35 -11.03
N ARG A 177 -11.41 13.37 -10.28
CA ARG A 177 -10.11 12.86 -10.76
C ARG A 177 -10.13 11.36 -11.05
N ILE A 178 -10.84 10.57 -10.23
CA ILE A 178 -10.99 9.13 -10.48
C ILE A 178 -11.87 8.90 -11.71
N ASN A 179 -12.92 9.70 -11.90
CA ASN A 179 -13.78 9.62 -13.08
C ASN A 179 -13.02 9.98 -14.37
N GLU A 180 -12.14 10.98 -14.35
CA GLU A 180 -11.22 11.25 -15.47
C GLU A 180 -10.34 10.04 -15.78
N PHE A 181 -9.77 9.41 -14.75
CA PHE A 181 -9.00 8.18 -14.91
C PHE A 181 -9.85 7.06 -15.53
N MET A 182 -11.11 6.89 -15.13
CA MET A 182 -12.04 5.92 -15.71
C MET A 182 -12.37 6.20 -17.18
N VAL A 183 -12.47 7.46 -17.59
CA VAL A 183 -12.70 7.83 -19.01
C VAL A 183 -11.53 7.38 -19.88
N VAL A 184 -10.30 7.56 -19.41
CA VAL A 184 -9.09 7.17 -20.16
C VAL A 184 -8.82 5.66 -20.06
N ASN A 185 -9.24 5.02 -18.96
CA ASN A 185 -8.98 3.60 -18.65
C ASN A 185 -10.28 2.84 -18.36
N PRO A 186 -11.20 2.71 -19.35
CA PRO A 186 -12.55 2.23 -19.09
C PRO A 186 -12.65 0.75 -18.69
N SER A 187 -11.59 -0.02 -18.92
CA SER A 187 -11.51 -1.43 -18.49
C SER A 187 -11.01 -1.61 -17.05
N GLU A 188 -10.48 -0.56 -16.42
CA GLU A 188 -9.91 -0.64 -15.07
C GLU A 188 -10.96 -0.27 -14.00
N LYS A 189 -10.72 -0.74 -12.78
CA LYS A 189 -11.53 -0.41 -11.59
C LYS A 189 -10.63 0.25 -10.56
N VAL A 190 -11.14 1.25 -9.84
CA VAL A 190 -10.39 1.92 -8.76
C VAL A 190 -11.05 1.64 -7.41
N THR A 191 -10.26 1.10 -6.49
CA THR A 191 -10.64 0.89 -5.09
C THR A 191 -10.14 2.06 -4.25
N ALA A 192 -11.06 2.95 -3.86
CA ALA A 192 -10.74 4.14 -3.09
C ALA A 192 -10.96 3.87 -1.61
N ILE A 193 -9.86 3.82 -0.84
CA ILE A 193 -9.87 3.40 0.56
C ILE A 193 -9.57 4.59 1.50
N PRO A 194 -10.45 4.92 2.46
CA PRO A 194 -10.23 6.02 3.40
C PRO A 194 -9.08 5.77 4.39
N GLU A 195 -8.67 6.81 5.11
CA GLU A 195 -7.77 6.62 6.24
C GLU A 195 -8.40 5.77 7.37
N GLY A 196 -7.57 4.96 8.02
CA GLY A 196 -7.97 4.01 9.06
C GLY A 196 -8.44 2.67 8.51
N THR A 197 -8.22 2.39 7.23
CA THR A 197 -8.76 1.21 6.56
C THR A 197 -7.68 0.48 5.76
N TRP A 198 -7.94 -0.77 5.40
CA TRP A 198 -7.02 -1.60 4.61
C TRP A 198 -7.77 -2.68 3.83
N ILE A 199 -7.11 -3.19 2.80
CA ILE A 199 -7.51 -4.42 2.10
C ILE A 199 -6.55 -5.53 2.54
N HIS A 200 -7.09 -6.69 2.92
CA HIS A 200 -6.32 -7.91 3.14
C HIS A 200 -6.60 -8.88 2.00
N GLN A 201 -5.59 -9.15 1.19
CA GLN A 201 -5.67 -10.07 0.06
C GLN A 201 -4.85 -11.32 0.37
N THR A 202 -5.48 -12.48 0.28
CA THR A 202 -4.86 -13.79 0.41
C THR A 202 -5.06 -14.59 -0.87
N GLU A 203 -4.63 -15.85 -0.90
CA GLU A 203 -4.86 -16.74 -2.05
C GLU A 203 -6.33 -17.05 -2.31
N THR A 204 -7.16 -17.03 -1.26
CA THR A 204 -8.55 -17.50 -1.33
C THR A 204 -9.57 -16.39 -1.14
N GLU A 205 -9.16 -15.25 -0.60
CA GLU A 205 -10.09 -14.20 -0.17
C GLU A 205 -9.44 -12.83 -0.26
N THR A 206 -10.22 -11.83 -0.66
CA THR A 206 -9.84 -10.41 -0.56
C THR A 206 -10.90 -9.68 0.22
N THR A 207 -10.56 -9.10 1.37
CA THR A 207 -11.53 -8.43 2.25
C THR A 207 -11.14 -6.99 2.55
N TYR A 208 -12.15 -6.13 2.66
CA TYR A 208 -12.01 -4.79 3.17
C TYR A 208 -12.14 -4.76 4.71
N HIS A 209 -11.33 -3.93 5.37
CA HIS A 209 -11.35 -3.76 6.83
C HIS A 209 -11.26 -2.29 7.21
N SER A 210 -12.02 -1.87 8.22
CA SER A 210 -12.15 -0.47 8.61
C SER A 210 -12.07 -0.28 10.13
N PHE A 211 -10.95 0.25 10.61
CA PHE A 211 -10.82 0.70 12.00
C PHE A 211 -11.61 2.01 12.25
N SER A 212 -11.80 2.83 11.22
CA SER A 212 -12.46 4.14 11.32
C SER A 212 -13.97 4.10 11.05
N SER A 213 -14.55 2.92 10.86
CA SER A 213 -15.97 2.73 10.47
C SER A 213 -16.36 3.48 9.19
N LYS A 214 -15.39 3.77 8.33
CA LYS A 214 -15.61 4.39 7.03
C LYS A 214 -15.79 3.32 5.95
N PRO A 215 -16.77 3.45 5.04
CA PRO A 215 -16.88 2.59 3.87
C PRO A 215 -15.80 2.94 2.83
N MET A 216 -15.49 1.99 1.95
CA MET A 216 -14.71 2.26 0.73
C MET A 216 -15.63 2.47 -0.48
N LYS A 217 -15.08 3.07 -1.54
CA LYS A 217 -15.76 3.18 -2.83
C LYS A 217 -15.06 2.38 -3.92
N VAL A 218 -15.83 1.80 -4.84
CA VAL A 218 -15.33 1.19 -6.07
C VAL A 218 -15.88 1.96 -7.26
N PHE A 219 -14.96 2.47 -8.09
CA PHE A 219 -15.28 3.17 -9.32
C PHE A 219 -15.05 2.24 -10.52
N GLN A 220 -16.02 2.22 -11.43
CA GLN A 220 -15.96 1.47 -12.68
C GLN A 220 -16.68 2.26 -13.77
N PHE A 221 -16.05 2.37 -14.95
CA PHE A 221 -16.62 3.12 -16.06
C PHE A 221 -18.01 2.57 -16.46
N GLY A 222 -18.98 3.47 -16.64
CA GLY A 222 -20.35 3.14 -17.03
C GLY A 222 -21.20 2.45 -15.95
N HIS A 223 -20.72 2.37 -14.70
CA HIS A 223 -21.43 1.76 -13.57
C HIS A 223 -21.58 2.77 -12.43
N GLU A 224 -22.62 2.61 -11.61
CA GLU A 224 -22.77 3.38 -10.39
C GLU A 224 -21.64 3.03 -9.40
N THR A 225 -21.11 4.04 -8.70
CA THR A 225 -20.07 3.86 -7.70
C THR A 225 -20.59 2.98 -6.57
N GLN A 226 -19.93 1.85 -6.33
CA GLN A 226 -20.31 0.94 -5.25
C GLN A 226 -19.70 1.41 -3.94
N ILE A 227 -20.48 1.35 -2.86
CA ILE A 227 -20.05 1.65 -1.49
C ILE A 227 -20.02 0.35 -0.71
N LEU A 228 -18.86 0.00 -0.15
CA LEU A 228 -18.64 -1.27 0.54
C LEU A 228 -18.23 -1.02 1.99
N GLU A 229 -18.89 -1.72 2.90
CA GLU A 229 -18.72 -1.61 4.35
C GLU A 229 -17.62 -2.54 4.87
N ASP A 230 -17.23 -2.35 6.14
CA ASP A 230 -16.27 -3.21 6.84
C ASP A 230 -16.60 -4.71 6.64
N LYS A 231 -15.55 -5.51 6.37
CA LYS A 231 -15.59 -6.96 6.09
C LYS A 231 -16.26 -7.37 4.78
N SER A 232 -16.52 -6.43 3.87
CA SER A 232 -16.99 -6.78 2.52
C SER A 232 -15.96 -7.64 1.78
N ASP A 233 -16.46 -8.66 1.07
CA ASP A 233 -15.67 -9.44 0.12
C ASP A 233 -15.44 -8.63 -1.16
N LEU A 234 -14.18 -8.58 -1.59
CA LEU A 234 -13.70 -7.86 -2.77
C LEU A 234 -13.22 -8.82 -3.87
N SER A 235 -13.40 -10.13 -3.71
CA SER A 235 -12.88 -11.13 -4.65
C SER A 235 -13.45 -10.98 -6.08
N PHE A 236 -14.61 -10.34 -6.23
CA PHE A 236 -15.21 -9.98 -7.53
C PHE A 236 -14.43 -8.87 -8.30
N LEU A 237 -13.43 -8.25 -7.67
CA LEU A 237 -12.59 -7.22 -8.27
C LEU A 237 -11.29 -7.77 -8.88
N LEU A 238 -10.94 -9.03 -8.58
CA LEU A 238 -9.72 -9.68 -9.06
C LEU A 238 -9.92 -10.37 -10.40
#